data_AF-A0A1W9SJL5-F1
#
_entry.id   AF-A0A1W9SJL5-F1
#
_cell.length_a   1.000
_cell.length_b   1.000
_cell.length_c   1.000
_cell.angle_alpha   90.00
_cell.angle_beta   90.00
_cell.angle_gamma   90.00
#
_symmetry.space_group_name_H-M   'P 1'
#
loop_
_entity.id
_entity.type
_entity.pdbx_description
1 polymer ?
#
loop_
_entity_poly.entity_id
_entity_poly.type
_entity_poly.pdbx_seq_one_letter_code
_entity_poly.pdbx_strand_id
1 'polypeptide(L)'
;MFLKFLFFMQTIKVKQIFYKLILGFIIILQSCIEKVDYDQIATPEPKLVVNSYITPDSLMEFFVHKTSGMVDTNIYIKTGNIKVWEDDVLLATLTEHKNGHFVLPIKPKVNSKYKIVVNADDMQVSAQTSIPVPTKITGFTSIYPVGWEDQISYGPYAKFFITIDDQIINNYYELVILGYKTSLIYKKGYVLSDNAIIKAEGDNYTNQKLMFSDKMFNGQKIVFDFDAFEIINEFVIEKILIVLHTVTAEYYMYHKTLAEHYYNQGLISF
;
A
#
# COMPACT_ATOMS: atom_id res chain seq x y z
N MET A 1 -38.51 -67.69 -15.53
CA MET A 1 -37.98 -67.57 -14.16
C MET A 1 -36.59 -66.92 -14.08
N PHE A 2 -35.78 -66.90 -15.15
CA PHE A 2 -34.42 -66.31 -15.13
C PHE A 2 -34.34 -64.77 -15.24
N LEU A 3 -35.32 -64.09 -15.85
CA LEU A 3 -35.25 -62.63 -16.07
C LEU A 3 -35.51 -61.77 -14.82
N LYS A 4 -36.26 -62.28 -13.83
CA LYS A 4 -36.51 -61.56 -12.56
C LYS A 4 -35.30 -61.55 -11.62
N PHE A 5 -34.37 -62.50 -11.77
CA PHE A 5 -33.18 -62.59 -10.92
C PHE A 5 -32.09 -61.58 -11.32
N LEU A 6 -31.97 -61.27 -12.62
CA LEU A 6 -31.01 -60.28 -13.13
C LEU A 6 -31.34 -58.84 -12.68
N PHE A 7 -32.61 -58.44 -12.69
CA PHE A 7 -33.04 -57.11 -12.22
C PHE A 7 -32.86 -56.93 -10.70
N PHE A 8 -33.04 -57.99 -9.91
CA PHE A 8 -32.85 -57.93 -8.46
C PHE A 8 -31.36 -57.88 -8.08
N MET A 9 -30.48 -58.57 -8.82
CA MET A 9 -29.03 -58.47 -8.60
C MET A 9 -28.44 -57.10 -9.00
N GLN A 10 -28.99 -56.43 -10.01
CA GLN A 10 -28.53 -55.10 -10.43
C GLN A 10 -28.82 -54.03 -9.36
N THR A 11 -29.99 -54.07 -8.74
CA THR A 11 -30.38 -53.13 -7.68
C THR A 11 -29.57 -53.31 -6.38
N ILE A 12 -29.15 -54.55 -6.06
CA ILE A 12 -28.28 -54.84 -4.91
C ILE A 12 -26.86 -54.28 -5.11
N LYS A 13 -26.28 -54.42 -6.32
CA LYS A 13 -24.95 -53.87 -6.63
C LYS A 13 -24.92 -52.34 -6.61
N VAL A 14 -25.98 -51.69 -7.09
CA VAL A 14 -26.11 -50.22 -7.05
C VAL A 14 -26.23 -49.72 -5.61
N LYS A 15 -27.00 -50.39 -4.74
CA LYS A 15 -27.07 -50.06 -3.30
C LYS A 15 -25.72 -50.23 -2.61
N GLN A 16 -24.95 -51.27 -2.92
CA GLN A 16 -23.62 -51.48 -2.35
C GLN A 16 -22.61 -50.42 -2.81
N ILE A 17 -22.65 -49.99 -4.07
CA ILE A 17 -21.82 -48.89 -4.59
C ILE A 17 -22.21 -47.57 -3.91
N PHE A 18 -23.50 -47.32 -3.73
CA PHE A 18 -23.99 -46.12 -3.04
C PHE A 18 -23.57 -46.08 -1.56
N TYR A 19 -23.66 -47.20 -0.84
CA TYR A 19 -23.15 -47.29 0.54
C TYR A 19 -21.64 -47.08 0.63
N LYS A 20 -20.86 -47.59 -0.33
CA LYS A 20 -19.40 -47.35 -0.39
C LYS A 20 -19.06 -45.89 -0.69
N LEU A 21 -19.84 -45.22 -1.55
CA LEU A 21 -19.70 -43.79 -1.83
C LEU A 21 -20.06 -42.92 -0.62
N ILE A 22 -21.16 -43.25 0.08
CA ILE A 22 -21.54 -42.56 1.32
C ILE A 22 -20.48 -42.76 2.41
N LEU A 23 -19.97 -43.99 2.56
CA LEU A 23 -18.92 -44.27 3.54
C LEU A 23 -17.62 -43.53 3.20
N GLY A 24 -17.24 -43.48 1.92
CA GLY A 24 -16.12 -42.68 1.45
C GLY A 24 -16.33 -41.18 1.71
N PHE A 25 -17.54 -40.66 1.47
CA PHE A 25 -17.88 -39.26 1.72
C PHE A 25 -17.80 -38.89 3.20
N ILE A 26 -18.26 -39.76 4.11
CA ILE A 26 -18.16 -39.56 5.56
C ILE A 26 -16.70 -39.49 6.04
N ILE A 27 -15.81 -40.27 5.43
CA ILE A 27 -14.37 -40.24 5.75
C ILE A 27 -13.73 -38.92 5.28
N ILE A 28 -14.15 -38.37 4.13
CA ILE A 28 -13.65 -37.09 3.61
C ILE A 28 -14.15 -35.90 4.46
N LEU A 29 -15.28 -36.06 5.16
CA LEU A 29 -15.82 -35.05 6.09
C LEU A 29 -15.11 -35.01 7.44
N GLN A 30 -14.18 -35.95 7.73
CA GLN A 30 -13.27 -35.83 8.87
C GLN A 30 -12.12 -34.87 8.53
N SER A 31 -12.46 -33.62 8.27
CA SER A 31 -11.47 -32.54 8.28
C SER A 31 -10.86 -32.47 9.68
N CYS A 32 -9.55 -32.69 9.79
CA CYS A 32 -8.80 -32.54 11.03
C CYS A 32 -8.83 -31.08 11.46
N ILE A 33 -9.73 -30.75 12.40
CA ILE A 33 -9.60 -29.53 13.20
C ILE A 33 -8.56 -29.84 14.28
N GLU A 34 -7.30 -29.54 13.97
CA GLU A 34 -6.24 -29.58 14.96
C GLU A 34 -6.29 -28.31 15.79
N LYS A 35 -6.52 -28.45 17.10
CA LYS A 35 -6.41 -27.33 18.03
C LYS A 35 -4.93 -27.09 18.25
N VAL A 36 -4.44 -25.97 17.73
CA VAL A 36 -3.10 -25.48 18.08
C VAL A 36 -3.18 -24.93 19.49
N ASP A 37 -2.43 -25.56 20.40
CA ASP A 37 -2.33 -25.08 21.77
C ASP A 37 -1.43 -23.84 21.80
N TYR A 38 -1.97 -22.71 22.26
CA TYR A 38 -1.27 -21.42 22.23
C TYR A 38 0.03 -21.44 23.02
N ASP A 39 0.09 -22.26 24.08
CA ASP A 39 1.26 -22.40 24.95
C ASP A 39 2.45 -23.06 24.22
N GLN A 40 2.20 -23.71 23.07
CA GLN A 40 3.25 -24.32 22.24
C GLN A 40 3.81 -23.37 21.18
N ILE A 41 3.20 -22.19 21.00
CA ILE A 41 3.69 -21.19 20.06
C ILE A 41 4.80 -20.41 20.76
N ALA A 42 6.04 -20.66 20.35
CA ALA A 42 7.18 -19.92 20.87
C ALA A 42 6.99 -18.41 20.63
N THR A 43 7.01 -17.62 21.70
CA THR A 43 7.00 -16.16 21.59
C THR A 43 8.31 -15.74 20.92
N PRO A 44 8.26 -15.09 19.73
CA PRO A 44 9.47 -14.66 19.07
C PRO A 44 10.19 -13.62 19.93
N GLU A 45 11.52 -13.66 19.92
CA GLU A 45 12.32 -12.62 20.57
C GLU A 45 11.96 -11.24 19.98
N PRO A 46 11.69 -10.22 20.83
CA PRO A 46 11.37 -8.88 20.36
C PRO A 46 12.50 -8.32 19.49
N LYS A 47 12.16 -7.75 18.34
CA LYS A 47 13.09 -7.05 17.45
C LYS A 47 12.81 -5.56 17.46
N LEU A 48 13.86 -4.77 17.38
CA LEU A 48 13.75 -3.32 17.24
C LEU A 48 13.20 -2.95 15.85
N VAL A 49 12.22 -2.07 15.82
CA VAL A 49 11.57 -1.55 14.61
C VAL A 49 11.63 -0.03 14.66
N VAL A 50 12.04 0.58 13.55
CA VAL A 50 11.97 2.02 13.36
C VAL A 50 11.09 2.33 12.16
N ASN A 51 10.15 3.24 12.35
CA ASN A 51 9.29 3.77 11.30
C ASN A 51 9.52 5.27 11.19
N SER A 52 9.62 5.75 9.95
CA SER A 52 9.74 7.18 9.67
C SER A 52 9.24 7.45 8.25
N TYR A 53 8.62 8.60 8.08
CA TYR A 53 8.28 9.16 6.78
C TYR A 53 8.87 10.57 6.74
N ILE A 54 9.88 10.77 5.89
CA ILE A 54 10.60 12.05 5.80
C ILE A 54 10.28 12.74 4.49
N THR A 55 9.93 14.02 4.56
CA THR A 55 9.60 14.87 3.41
C THR A 55 10.21 16.27 3.59
N PRO A 56 10.58 16.97 2.50
CA PRO A 56 11.21 18.29 2.61
C PRO A 56 10.36 19.39 3.24
N ASP A 57 9.06 19.19 3.32
CA ASP A 57 8.12 20.18 3.86
C ASP A 57 7.93 20.08 5.38
N SER A 58 8.36 18.97 5.98
CA SER A 58 8.05 18.59 7.36
C SER A 58 9.33 18.29 8.16
N LEU A 59 9.19 18.30 9.49
CA LEU A 59 10.29 17.89 10.37
C LEU A 59 10.50 16.38 10.28
N MET A 60 11.71 15.91 10.57
CA MET A 60 11.99 14.49 10.64
C MET A 60 11.50 13.90 11.96
N GLU A 61 10.59 12.94 11.86
CA GLU A 61 10.06 12.20 13.00
C GLU A 61 10.36 10.72 12.87
N PHE A 62 10.76 10.09 13.98
CA PHE A 62 11.09 8.67 14.05
C PHE A 62 10.30 8.03 15.19
N PHE A 63 9.73 6.87 14.91
CA PHE A 63 9.00 6.06 15.87
C PHE A 63 9.73 4.73 16.07
N VAL A 64 10.25 4.51 17.27
CA VAL A 64 11.05 3.35 17.62
C VAL A 64 10.29 2.47 18.61
N HIS A 65 10.04 1.23 18.22
CA HIS A 65 9.27 0.27 18.99
C HIS A 65 9.92 -1.12 18.90
N LYS A 66 9.37 -2.08 19.63
CA LYS A 66 9.70 -3.50 19.51
C LYS A 66 8.57 -4.25 18.84
N THR A 67 8.88 -5.26 18.06
CA THR A 67 7.89 -6.27 17.67
C THR A 67 7.38 -6.96 18.92
N SER A 68 6.10 -7.29 18.96
CA SER A 68 5.53 -8.08 20.04
C SER A 68 4.89 -9.35 19.48
N GLY A 69 4.77 -10.37 20.34
CA GLY A 69 4.01 -11.57 20.03
C GLY A 69 2.50 -11.32 20.08
N MET A 70 1.71 -12.37 19.90
CA MET A 70 0.24 -12.25 20.01
C MET A 70 -0.23 -11.97 21.45
N VAL A 71 0.56 -12.40 22.46
CA VAL A 71 0.20 -12.32 23.88
C VAL A 71 0.86 -11.13 24.59
N ASP A 72 2.08 -10.77 24.21
CA ASP A 72 2.75 -9.57 24.71
C ASP A 72 2.35 -8.37 23.86
N THR A 73 1.89 -7.29 24.50
CA THR A 73 1.49 -6.05 23.83
C THR A 73 2.43 -4.90 24.13
N ASN A 74 3.47 -5.11 24.94
CA ASN A 74 4.41 -4.06 25.29
C ASN A 74 5.45 -3.85 24.18
N ILE A 75 5.12 -2.94 23.26
CA ILE A 75 6.00 -2.56 22.14
C ILE A 75 6.97 -1.42 22.48
N TYR A 76 6.94 -0.88 23.70
CA TYR A 76 7.73 0.32 24.04
C TYR A 76 9.17 -0.03 24.42
N ILE A 77 10.10 0.81 23.96
CA ILE A 77 11.50 0.80 24.40
C ILE A 77 11.64 1.47 25.77
N LYS A 78 12.65 1.10 26.56
CA LYS A 78 12.93 1.76 27.86
C LYS A 78 13.84 2.97 27.71
N THR A 79 14.84 2.82 26.84
CA THR A 79 15.81 3.86 26.53
C THR A 79 16.25 3.71 25.09
N GLY A 80 16.49 4.81 24.40
CA GLY A 80 17.08 4.77 23.07
C GLY A 80 17.76 6.06 22.65
N ASN A 81 18.66 5.94 21.68
CA ASN A 81 19.21 7.06 20.93
C ASN A 81 19.16 6.80 19.43
N ILE A 82 19.05 7.87 18.65
CA ILE A 82 19.12 7.85 17.20
C ILE A 82 20.26 8.75 16.76
N LYS A 83 21.21 8.20 16.01
CA LYS A 83 22.15 9.01 15.25
C LYS A 83 21.60 9.21 13.84
N VAL A 84 21.61 10.45 13.35
CA VAL A 84 21.10 10.81 12.02
C VAL A 84 22.25 11.43 11.23
N TRP A 85 22.47 10.95 10.01
CA TRP A 85 23.44 11.47 9.06
C TRP A 85 22.76 12.02 7.81
N GLU A 86 23.32 13.08 7.24
CA GLU A 86 23.00 13.62 5.92
C GLU A 86 24.29 13.59 5.10
N ASP A 87 24.26 12.91 3.96
CA ASP A 87 25.40 12.81 3.04
C ASP A 87 26.71 12.44 3.78
N ASP A 88 26.62 11.41 4.62
CA ASP A 88 27.68 10.85 5.49
C ASP A 88 28.20 11.78 6.61
N VAL A 89 27.61 12.97 6.78
CA VAL A 89 27.90 13.89 7.88
C VAL A 89 26.89 13.68 9.01
N LEU A 90 27.39 13.47 10.24
CA LEU A 90 26.53 13.34 11.42
C LEU A 90 25.79 14.66 11.67
N LEU A 91 24.48 14.67 11.48
CA LEU A 91 23.62 15.82 11.75
C LEU A 91 23.30 15.96 13.23
N ALA A 92 22.89 14.86 13.87
CA ALA A 92 22.39 14.88 15.23
C ALA A 92 22.51 13.51 15.91
N THR A 93 22.57 13.54 17.25
CA THR A 93 22.25 12.41 18.10
C THR A 93 21.04 12.79 18.94
N LEU A 94 19.92 12.12 18.72
CA LEU A 94 18.66 12.33 19.41
C LEU A 94 18.57 11.38 20.60
N THR A 95 18.13 11.90 21.73
CA THR A 95 17.69 11.10 22.89
C THR A 95 16.17 11.05 22.91
N GLU A 96 15.61 9.99 23.47
CA GLU A 96 14.17 9.77 23.50
C GLU A 96 13.41 10.94 24.13
N HIS A 97 12.31 11.34 23.50
CA HIS A 97 11.40 12.33 24.07
C HIS A 97 10.32 11.65 24.92
N LYS A 98 9.50 10.78 24.30
CA LYS A 98 8.45 10.01 24.99
C LYS A 98 7.97 8.84 24.12
N ASN A 99 7.75 7.67 24.70
CA ASN A 99 7.13 6.50 24.04
C ASN A 99 7.81 6.13 22.71
N GLY A 100 9.15 6.18 22.64
CA GLY A 100 9.88 5.88 21.41
C GLY A 100 9.72 6.89 20.28
N HIS A 101 9.17 8.08 20.54
CA HIS A 101 9.11 9.19 19.57
C HIS A 101 10.35 10.08 19.67
N PHE A 102 10.98 10.32 18.52
CA PHE A 102 12.16 11.17 18.37
C PHE A 102 11.90 12.18 17.26
N VAL A 103 12.24 13.44 17.52
CA VAL A 103 12.04 14.54 16.56
C VAL A 103 13.37 15.24 16.33
N LEU A 104 13.74 15.37 15.06
CA LEU A 104 14.84 16.23 14.62
C LEU A 104 14.21 17.48 13.99
N PRO A 105 14.35 18.68 14.59
CA PRO A 105 13.71 19.92 14.13
C PRO A 105 14.42 20.51 12.89
N ILE A 106 14.72 19.66 11.91
CA ILE A 106 15.34 19.99 10.63
C ILE A 106 14.48 19.39 9.53
N LYS A 107 14.25 20.18 8.48
CA LYS A 107 13.59 19.71 7.27
C LYS A 107 14.60 19.03 6.35
N PRO A 108 14.33 17.81 5.85
CA PRO A 108 15.17 17.14 4.86
C PRO A 108 15.38 17.98 3.61
N LYS A 109 16.56 17.84 3.00
CA LYS A 109 16.93 18.49 1.74
C LYS A 109 16.64 17.56 0.57
N VAL A 110 16.11 18.15 -0.50
CA VAL A 110 16.00 17.49 -1.80
C VAL A 110 17.38 17.07 -2.28
N ASN A 111 17.47 15.87 -2.86
CA ASN A 111 18.69 15.28 -3.40
C ASN A 111 19.77 14.96 -2.34
N SER A 112 19.39 14.84 -1.06
CA SER A 112 20.28 14.38 0.01
C SER A 112 19.94 12.95 0.44
N LYS A 113 20.98 12.24 0.89
CA LYS A 113 20.87 10.89 1.48
C LYS A 113 20.84 10.99 2.99
N TYR A 114 19.91 10.27 3.59
CA TYR A 114 19.75 10.19 5.04
C TYR A 114 20.01 8.77 5.51
N LYS A 115 20.79 8.66 6.59
CA LYS A 115 21.03 7.40 7.29
C LYS A 115 20.69 7.58 8.75
N ILE A 116 20.10 6.55 9.35
CA ILE A 116 19.88 6.47 10.78
C ILE A 116 20.51 5.20 11.35
N VAL A 117 20.97 5.31 12.60
CA VAL A 117 21.37 4.18 13.43
C VAL A 117 20.70 4.39 14.77
N VAL A 118 19.81 3.47 15.11
CA VAL A 118 19.04 3.47 16.33
C VAL A 118 19.64 2.44 17.27
N ASN A 119 19.90 2.83 18.52
CA ASN A 119 20.29 1.93 19.59
C ASN A 119 19.25 2.03 20.70
N ALA A 120 18.63 0.92 21.08
CA ALA A 120 17.63 0.89 22.15
C ALA A 120 17.54 -0.51 22.77
N ASP A 121 17.43 -0.60 24.10
CA ASP A 121 17.30 -1.86 24.85
C ASP A 121 18.31 -2.95 24.40
N ASP A 122 19.60 -2.60 24.27
CA ASP A 122 20.70 -3.46 23.79
C ASP A 122 20.58 -3.98 22.34
N MET A 123 19.60 -3.49 21.59
CA MET A 123 19.42 -3.76 20.15
C MET A 123 19.86 -2.58 19.29
N GLN A 124 20.23 -2.89 18.04
CA GLN A 124 20.59 -1.90 17.04
C GLN A 124 19.86 -2.17 15.72
N VAL A 125 19.36 -1.11 15.08
CA VAL A 125 18.86 -1.16 13.71
C VAL A 125 19.35 0.07 12.94
N SER A 126 19.54 -0.09 11.63
CA SER A 126 19.90 1.00 10.74
C SER A 126 19.01 1.02 9.51
N ALA A 127 18.71 2.22 9.03
CA ALA A 127 17.99 2.42 7.78
C ALA A 127 18.62 3.58 7.01
N GLN A 128 18.43 3.59 5.69
CA GLN A 128 18.86 4.69 4.83
C GLN A 128 17.82 4.93 3.75
N THR A 129 17.72 6.18 3.32
CA THR A 129 16.86 6.60 2.20
C THR A 129 17.41 7.90 1.59
N SER A 130 16.78 8.39 0.54
CA SER A 130 17.12 9.67 -0.09
C SER A 130 15.86 10.45 -0.41
N ILE A 131 15.94 11.77 -0.40
CA ILE A 131 14.85 12.61 -0.89
C ILE A 131 15.01 12.81 -2.40
N PRO A 132 14.09 12.30 -3.23
CA PRO A 132 14.20 12.45 -4.68
C PRO A 132 13.97 13.91 -5.12
N VAL A 133 14.49 14.26 -6.30
CA VAL A 133 14.20 15.55 -6.93
C VAL A 133 12.76 15.54 -7.44
N PRO A 134 11.92 16.52 -7.06
CA PRO A 134 10.55 16.59 -7.57
C PRO A 134 10.51 16.77 -9.08
N THR A 135 9.74 15.92 -9.75
CA THR A 135 9.48 16.01 -11.19
C THR A 135 8.38 17.04 -11.45
N LYS A 136 8.55 17.86 -12.50
CA LYS A 136 7.62 18.95 -12.80
C LYS A 136 6.51 18.48 -13.73
N ILE A 137 5.28 18.87 -13.39
CA ILE A 137 4.18 18.93 -14.36
C ILE A 137 4.38 20.22 -15.17
N THR A 138 4.66 20.07 -16.47
CA THR A 138 4.96 21.16 -17.40
C THR A 138 3.79 21.53 -18.32
N GLY A 139 2.72 20.74 -18.29
CA GLY A 139 1.52 20.95 -19.08
C GLY A 139 0.31 20.34 -18.39
N PHE A 140 -0.85 20.96 -18.57
CA PHE A 140 -2.10 20.51 -17.99
C PHE A 140 -3.26 20.89 -18.90
N THR A 141 -4.12 19.93 -19.22
CA THR A 141 -5.43 20.18 -19.81
C THR A 141 -6.46 19.25 -19.17
N SER A 142 -7.73 19.61 -19.29
CA SER A 142 -8.83 18.80 -18.77
C SER A 142 -10.02 18.84 -19.71
N ILE A 143 -10.82 17.78 -19.65
CA ILE A 143 -12.12 17.70 -20.29
C ILE A 143 -13.13 17.38 -19.19
N TYR A 144 -14.20 18.18 -19.12
CA TYR A 144 -15.29 17.95 -18.19
C TYR A 144 -16.60 18.56 -18.73
N PRO A 145 -17.74 17.84 -18.62
CA PRO A 145 -17.84 16.41 -18.31
C PRO A 145 -17.37 15.56 -19.51
N VAL A 146 -16.77 14.40 -19.24
CA VAL A 146 -16.41 13.42 -20.29
C VAL A 146 -17.54 12.42 -20.51
N GLY A 147 -18.22 12.06 -19.44
CA GLY A 147 -19.35 11.15 -19.44
C GLY A 147 -19.97 11.09 -18.04
N TRP A 148 -20.88 10.14 -17.86
CA TRP A 148 -21.55 9.86 -16.60
C TRP A 148 -21.27 8.41 -16.22
N GLU A 149 -20.90 8.17 -14.97
CA GLU A 149 -20.71 6.81 -14.46
C GLU A 149 -21.95 6.38 -13.64
N ASP A 150 -22.70 5.44 -14.22
CA ASP A 150 -24.06 5.11 -13.80
C ASP A 150 -24.12 3.92 -12.82
N GLN A 151 -23.04 3.14 -12.65
CA GLN A 151 -23.13 1.89 -11.89
C GLN A 151 -23.17 2.07 -10.36
N ILE A 152 -22.61 3.15 -9.81
CA ILE A 152 -22.47 3.34 -8.35
C ILE A 152 -22.59 4.83 -7.93
N SER A 153 -23.42 5.63 -8.61
CA SER A 153 -23.70 7.05 -8.26
C SER A 153 -22.46 7.97 -8.29
N TYR A 154 -21.60 7.83 -9.31
CA TYR A 154 -20.38 8.63 -9.42
C TYR A 154 -20.58 9.99 -10.13
N GLY A 155 -21.69 10.16 -10.84
CA GLY A 155 -22.02 11.38 -11.57
C GLY A 155 -21.08 11.66 -12.74
N PRO A 156 -20.96 12.94 -13.18
CA PRO A 156 -20.04 13.28 -14.25
C PRO A 156 -18.59 13.14 -13.79
N TYR A 157 -17.75 12.58 -14.64
CA TYR A 157 -16.31 12.49 -14.40
C TYR A 157 -15.53 13.40 -15.36
N ALA A 158 -14.32 13.80 -14.94
CA ALA A 158 -13.37 14.52 -15.78
C ALA A 158 -12.24 13.61 -16.22
N LYS A 159 -11.69 13.90 -17.40
CA LYS A 159 -10.41 13.37 -17.85
C LYS A 159 -9.37 14.47 -17.76
N PHE A 160 -8.28 14.17 -17.09
CA PHE A 160 -7.13 15.06 -16.95
C PHE A 160 -5.98 14.56 -17.80
N PHE A 161 -5.25 15.51 -18.39
CA PHE A 161 -4.02 15.24 -19.12
C PHE A 161 -2.92 16.09 -18.48
N ILE A 162 -1.88 15.45 -17.99
CA ILE A 162 -0.70 16.12 -17.45
C ILE A 162 0.50 15.83 -18.35
N THR A 163 1.38 16.82 -18.52
CA THR A 163 2.66 16.62 -19.18
C THR A 163 3.76 16.55 -18.13
N ILE A 164 4.45 15.43 -18.06
CA ILE A 164 5.57 15.18 -17.15
C ILE A 164 6.86 15.35 -17.93
N ASP A 165 7.80 16.11 -17.38
CA ASP A 165 9.15 16.28 -17.93
C ASP A 165 10.14 15.51 -17.05
N ASP A 166 10.40 14.26 -17.42
CA ASP A 166 11.17 13.30 -16.61
C ASP A 166 12.69 13.43 -16.82
N GLN A 167 13.44 13.06 -15.79
CA GLN A 167 14.91 13.05 -15.79
C GLN A 167 15.44 11.66 -16.18
N ILE A 168 16.67 11.60 -16.72
CA ILE A 168 17.32 10.32 -17.08
C ILE A 168 17.84 9.60 -15.82
N ILE A 169 16.95 9.24 -14.91
CA ILE A 169 17.19 8.51 -13.66
C ILE A 169 15.93 7.68 -13.35
N ASN A 170 16.09 6.53 -12.70
CA ASN A 170 14.93 5.72 -12.30
C ASN A 170 14.06 6.49 -11.30
N ASN A 171 12.84 6.81 -11.71
CA ASN A 171 11.88 7.57 -10.93
C ASN A 171 10.62 6.74 -10.65
N TYR A 172 10.05 7.02 -9.49
CA TYR A 172 8.78 6.43 -9.05
C TYR A 172 7.85 7.56 -8.67
N TYR A 173 6.57 7.37 -8.94
CA TYR A 173 5.57 8.40 -8.79
C TYR A 173 4.36 7.91 -8.02
N GLU A 174 3.79 8.83 -7.27
CA GLU A 174 2.44 8.77 -6.75
C GLU A 174 1.66 9.96 -7.30
N LEU A 175 0.52 9.71 -7.94
CA LEU A 175 -0.42 10.73 -8.37
C LEU A 175 -1.69 10.67 -7.54
N VAL A 176 -2.06 11.82 -6.96
CA VAL A 176 -3.29 11.98 -6.19
C VAL A 176 -4.07 13.21 -6.64
N ILE A 177 -5.38 13.16 -6.45
CA ILE A 177 -6.27 14.31 -6.66
C ILE A 177 -6.88 14.70 -5.33
N LEU A 178 -6.77 15.98 -4.98
CA LEU A 178 -7.27 16.56 -3.75
C LEU A 178 -8.31 17.64 -4.06
N GLY A 179 -9.49 17.50 -3.47
CA GLY A 179 -10.55 18.52 -3.48
C GLY A 179 -10.44 19.38 -2.23
N TYR A 180 -10.43 20.70 -2.41
CA TYR A 180 -10.33 21.67 -1.33
C TYR A 180 -11.64 22.44 -1.15
N LYS A 181 -11.93 22.77 0.11
CA LYS A 181 -12.97 23.71 0.52
C LYS A 181 -12.38 24.67 1.55
N THR A 182 -12.46 25.97 1.31
CA THR A 182 -12.00 27.00 2.27
C THR A 182 -10.57 26.72 2.75
N SER A 183 -9.69 26.30 1.84
CA SER A 183 -8.28 25.95 2.09
C SER A 183 -7.99 24.65 2.86
N LEU A 184 -9.00 23.87 3.25
CA LEU A 184 -8.82 22.55 3.84
C LEU A 184 -8.96 21.47 2.76
N ILE A 185 -8.13 20.41 2.84
CA ILE A 185 -8.34 19.20 2.06
C ILE A 185 -9.65 18.60 2.54
N TYR A 186 -10.63 18.60 1.65
CA TYR A 186 -11.98 18.15 1.93
C TYR A 186 -12.16 16.69 1.54
N LYS A 187 -11.63 16.30 0.37
CA LYS A 187 -11.83 14.96 -0.21
C LYS A 187 -10.63 14.52 -1.04
N LYS A 188 -10.33 13.22 -1.03
CA LYS A 188 -9.45 12.58 -2.03
C LYS A 188 -10.32 12.01 -3.14
N GLY A 189 -9.92 12.24 -4.39
CA GLY A 189 -10.68 11.79 -5.54
C GLY A 189 -10.36 10.35 -5.87
N TYR A 190 -11.32 9.70 -6.54
CA TYR A 190 -11.02 8.45 -7.20
C TYR A 190 -10.35 8.73 -8.54
N VAL A 191 -9.29 8.00 -8.84
CA VAL A 191 -8.41 8.15 -9.98
C VAL A 191 -8.26 6.80 -10.65
N LEU A 192 -8.61 6.73 -11.93
CA LEU A 192 -8.45 5.54 -12.77
C LEU A 192 -7.71 5.95 -14.03
N SER A 193 -6.94 5.04 -14.63
CA SER A 193 -6.25 5.31 -15.88
C SER A 193 -6.17 4.06 -16.73
N ASP A 194 -6.57 4.20 -17.98
CA ASP A 194 -6.39 3.19 -19.02
C ASP A 194 -5.03 3.29 -19.73
N ASN A 195 -4.19 4.23 -19.31
CA ASN A 195 -2.89 4.49 -19.90
C ASN A 195 -2.00 3.24 -19.81
N ALA A 196 -1.31 2.91 -20.90
CA ALA A 196 -0.48 1.71 -20.99
C ALA A 196 0.62 1.67 -19.93
N ILE A 197 1.14 2.83 -19.53
CA ILE A 197 2.17 2.94 -18.48
C ILE A 197 1.60 2.44 -17.14
N ILE A 198 0.39 2.87 -16.76
CA ILE A 198 -0.25 2.41 -15.51
C ILE A 198 -0.57 0.93 -15.58
N LYS A 199 -1.13 0.47 -16.70
CA LYS A 199 -1.50 -0.94 -16.86
C LYS A 199 -0.28 -1.86 -16.77
N ALA A 200 0.88 -1.42 -17.26
CA ALA A 200 2.13 -2.17 -17.15
C ALA A 200 2.62 -2.32 -15.71
N GLU A 201 2.15 -1.49 -14.76
CA GLU A 201 2.48 -1.61 -13.35
C GLU A 201 1.68 -2.74 -12.65
N GLY A 202 0.68 -3.32 -13.31
CA GLY A 202 -0.24 -4.29 -12.73
C GLY A 202 -1.42 -3.62 -12.03
N ASP A 203 -2.09 -4.36 -11.14
CA ASP A 203 -3.28 -3.89 -10.47
C ASP A 203 -2.95 -2.72 -9.52
N ASN A 204 -3.55 -1.57 -9.76
CA ASN A 204 -3.57 -0.49 -8.79
C ASN A 204 -4.71 -0.75 -7.79
N TYR A 205 -4.45 -1.58 -6.78
CA TYR A 205 -5.44 -2.04 -5.78
C TYR A 205 -6.16 -0.92 -5.01
N THR A 206 -5.76 0.34 -5.17
CA THR A 206 -6.46 1.50 -4.62
C THR A 206 -6.88 2.44 -5.73
N ASN A 207 -8.15 2.86 -5.71
CA ASN A 207 -8.67 3.87 -6.63
C ASN A 207 -8.42 5.31 -6.16
N GLN A 208 -7.76 5.57 -5.02
CA GLN A 208 -7.52 6.95 -4.52
C GLN A 208 -6.19 7.57 -4.99
N LYS A 209 -5.33 6.77 -5.63
CA LYS A 209 -4.02 7.18 -6.11
C LYS A 209 -3.53 6.26 -7.22
N LEU A 210 -2.70 6.79 -8.12
CA LEU A 210 -1.99 5.99 -9.12
C LEU A 210 -0.51 5.90 -8.73
N MET A 211 0.02 4.68 -8.71
CA MET A 211 1.44 4.41 -8.46
C MET A 211 2.08 3.91 -9.75
N PHE A 212 3.15 4.56 -10.22
CA PHE A 212 3.85 4.14 -11.43
C PHE A 212 5.33 4.49 -11.43
N SER A 213 6.09 3.83 -12.30
CA SER A 213 7.52 4.07 -12.51
C SER A 213 7.78 4.64 -13.91
N ASP A 214 8.96 5.20 -14.09
CA ASP A 214 9.44 5.73 -15.37
C ASP A 214 9.96 4.67 -16.35
N LYS A 215 9.86 3.37 -16.03
CA LYS A 215 10.47 2.27 -16.83
C LYS A 215 10.16 2.32 -18.33
N MET A 216 8.99 2.84 -18.71
CA MET A 216 8.55 2.93 -20.11
C MET A 216 8.88 4.26 -20.80
N PHE A 217 9.33 5.28 -20.07
CA PHE A 217 9.52 6.63 -20.60
C PHE A 217 10.73 7.39 -20.04
N ASN A 218 11.58 6.75 -19.24
CA ASN A 218 12.74 7.34 -18.55
C ASN A 218 13.45 8.44 -19.36
N GLY A 219 13.48 9.65 -18.80
CA GLY A 219 14.11 10.83 -19.39
C GLY A 219 13.36 11.46 -20.56
N GLN A 220 12.12 11.04 -20.83
CA GLN A 220 11.29 11.58 -21.88
C GLN A 220 10.17 12.44 -21.32
N LYS A 221 9.76 13.43 -22.13
CA LYS A 221 8.56 14.20 -21.88
C LYS A 221 7.34 13.40 -22.34
N ILE A 222 6.41 13.11 -21.44
CA ILE A 222 5.20 12.34 -21.75
C ILE A 222 3.93 13.07 -21.36
N VAL A 223 2.85 12.77 -22.09
CA VAL A 223 1.49 13.12 -21.70
C VAL A 223 0.85 11.91 -21.06
N PHE A 224 0.34 12.10 -19.87
CA PHE A 224 -0.29 11.08 -19.06
C PHE A 224 -1.74 11.47 -18.79
N ASP A 225 -2.65 10.53 -19.00
CA ASP A 225 -4.09 10.74 -18.86
C ASP A 225 -4.73 9.84 -17.80
N PHE A 226 -5.72 10.38 -17.10
CA PHE A 226 -6.48 9.68 -16.08
C PHE A 226 -7.87 10.27 -15.91
N ASP A 227 -8.81 9.42 -15.52
CA ASP A 227 -10.17 9.76 -15.17
C ASP A 227 -10.29 10.01 -13.67
N ALA A 228 -11.08 11.02 -13.31
CA ALA A 228 -11.31 11.44 -11.95
C ALA A 228 -12.80 11.47 -11.60
N PHE A 229 -13.16 10.76 -10.54
CA PHE A 229 -14.54 10.61 -10.05
C PHE A 229 -14.69 11.19 -8.65
N GLU A 230 -15.93 11.43 -8.22
CA GLU A 230 -16.34 11.86 -6.87
C GLU A 230 -15.80 13.19 -6.32
N ILE A 231 -14.87 13.86 -7.00
CA ILE A 231 -14.38 15.18 -6.60
C ILE A 231 -15.14 16.32 -7.29
N ILE A 232 -15.87 16.03 -8.37
CA ILE A 232 -16.45 17.07 -9.24
C ILE A 232 -17.97 17.18 -9.06
N ASN A 233 -18.56 16.22 -8.35
CA ASN A 233 -20.01 16.05 -8.25
C ASN A 233 -20.62 16.78 -7.03
N GLU A 234 -19.79 17.43 -6.21
CA GLU A 234 -20.23 18.10 -4.99
C GLU A 234 -20.12 19.62 -5.13
N PHE A 235 -21.23 20.36 -4.91
CA PHE A 235 -21.31 21.84 -4.86
C PHE A 235 -20.42 22.50 -3.77
N VAL A 236 -19.52 21.73 -3.17
CA VAL A 236 -18.78 22.02 -1.96
C VAL A 236 -17.28 22.17 -2.24
N ILE A 237 -16.79 21.65 -3.37
CA ILE A 237 -15.37 21.70 -3.74
C ILE A 237 -15.11 22.97 -4.56
N GLU A 238 -14.24 23.85 -4.04
CA GLU A 238 -13.88 25.13 -4.65
C GLU A 238 -12.65 25.01 -5.56
N LYS A 239 -11.76 24.07 -5.25
CA LYS A 239 -10.49 23.88 -5.96
C LYS A 239 -10.12 22.41 -6.01
N ILE A 240 -9.65 21.97 -7.18
CA ILE A 240 -9.04 20.66 -7.38
C ILE A 240 -7.53 20.87 -7.52
N LEU A 241 -6.76 20.02 -6.84
CA LEU A 241 -5.31 19.98 -6.96
C LEU A 241 -4.89 18.58 -7.40
N ILE A 242 -4.18 18.51 -8.52
CA ILE A 242 -3.48 17.30 -8.95
C ILE A 242 -2.07 17.40 -8.40
N VAL A 243 -1.67 16.39 -7.63
CA VAL A 243 -0.35 16.33 -7.01
C VAL A 243 0.38 15.13 -7.57
N LEU A 244 1.57 15.39 -8.13
CA LEU A 244 2.52 14.37 -8.54
C LEU A 244 3.67 14.38 -7.53
N HIS A 245 3.78 13.33 -6.73
CA HIS A 245 4.94 13.10 -5.88
C HIS A 245 5.96 12.27 -6.65
N THR A 246 7.21 12.74 -6.70
CA THR A 246 8.34 11.85 -6.97
C THR A 246 8.74 11.19 -5.66
N VAL A 247 8.74 9.86 -5.63
CA VAL A 247 8.92 9.05 -4.41
C VAL A 247 10.09 8.10 -4.57
N THR A 248 10.57 7.53 -3.46
CA THR A 248 11.65 6.54 -3.52
C THR A 248 11.11 5.17 -3.97
N ALA A 249 12.03 4.30 -4.40
CA ALA A 249 11.69 2.93 -4.75
C ALA A 249 11.09 2.17 -3.55
N GLU A 250 11.61 2.39 -2.35
CA GLU A 250 11.16 1.74 -1.13
C GLU A 250 9.73 2.17 -0.78
N TYR A 251 9.43 3.48 -0.88
CA TYR A 251 8.08 3.99 -0.66
C TYR A 251 7.10 3.40 -1.67
N TYR A 252 7.47 3.40 -2.95
CA TYR A 252 6.67 2.85 -4.03
C TYR A 252 6.36 1.36 -3.79
N MET A 253 7.38 0.56 -3.44
CA MET A 253 7.23 -0.87 -3.19
C MET A 253 6.41 -1.16 -1.93
N TYR A 254 6.61 -0.38 -0.86
CA TYR A 254 5.82 -0.51 0.37
C TYR A 254 4.34 -0.30 0.07
N HIS A 255 3.97 0.76 -0.65
CA HIS A 255 2.57 1.04 -0.93
C HIS A 255 1.93 0.03 -1.87
N LYS A 256 2.66 -0.50 -2.86
CA LYS A 256 2.14 -1.55 -3.74
C LYS A 256 1.89 -2.86 -2.99
N THR A 257 2.87 -3.31 -2.21
CA THR A 257 2.72 -4.56 -1.44
C THR A 257 1.69 -4.45 -0.33
N LEU A 258 1.55 -3.27 0.30
CA LEU A 258 0.50 -3.01 1.27
C LEU A 258 -0.90 -3.05 0.64
N ALA A 259 -1.06 -2.45 -0.53
CA ALA A 259 -2.34 -2.45 -1.23
C ALA A 259 -2.73 -3.87 -1.66
N GLU A 260 -1.79 -4.65 -2.19
CA GLU A 260 -1.98 -6.06 -2.51
C GLU A 260 -2.36 -6.89 -1.27
N HIS A 261 -1.69 -6.65 -0.14
CA HIS A 261 -1.99 -7.31 1.12
C HIS A 261 -3.43 -7.05 1.57
N TYR A 262 -3.88 -5.79 1.53
CA TYR A 262 -5.25 -5.43 1.90
C TYR A 262 -6.29 -6.00 0.93
N TYR A 263 -5.98 -6.02 -0.37
CA TYR A 263 -6.86 -6.65 -1.36
C TYR A 263 -7.02 -8.14 -1.09
N ASN A 264 -5.92 -8.85 -0.83
CA ASN A 264 -5.93 -10.27 -0.51
C ASN A 264 -6.64 -10.59 0.82
N GLN A 265 -6.76 -9.61 1.73
CA GLN A 265 -7.56 -9.72 2.95
C GLN A 265 -9.04 -9.34 2.76
N GLY A 266 -9.44 -8.87 1.57
CA GLY A 266 -10.78 -8.36 1.30
C GLY A 266 -11.09 -7.04 2.03
N LEU A 267 -10.06 -6.31 2.47
CA LEU A 267 -10.22 -5.01 3.13
C LEU A 267 -10.42 -3.86 2.14
N ILE A 268 -10.05 -4.08 0.88
CA ILE A 268 -10.30 -3.17 -0.24
C ILE A 268 -10.78 -3.99 -1.44
N SER A 269 -11.69 -3.41 -2.23
CA SER A 269 -12.22 -4.01 -3.46
C SER A 269 -12.33 -2.96 -4.56
N PHE A 270 -12.32 -3.43 -5.81
CA PHE A 270 -12.62 -2.63 -6.99
C PHE A 270 -14.12 -2.58 -7.26
#